data_AF-A0A3C1B8Y2-F1
#
_entry.id   AF-A0A3C1B8Y2-F1
#
_cell.length_a   1.000
_cell.length_b   1.000
_cell.length_c   1.000
_cell.angle_alpha   90.00
_cell.angle_beta   90.00
_cell.angle_gamma   90.00
#
_symmetry.space_group_name_H-M   'P 1'
#
loop_
_entity.id
_entity.type
_entity.pdbx_description
1 polymer ?
#
loop_
_entity_poly.entity_id
_entity_poly.type
_entity_poly.pdbx_seq_one_letter_code
_entity_poly.pdbx_strand_id
1 'polypeptide(L)'
;MNVKEYNIYMMINPIRMDAKIKASKAATDPDILRAHYSFADADDQAGLTGIIKLSELCEPDIVVTTGTVPHERRHAYWRLSDACTDLELWRSTQFNIATQFATDSRVINPSRIMRVAGTVSYPNTDKQRRGYISELVTMKEKVNGCH
;
A
#
# COMPACT_ATOMS: atom_id res chain seq x y z
N MET A 1 -17.56 5.09 -10.14
CA MET A 1 -17.35 5.23 -8.68
C MET A 1 -16.48 6.44 -8.36
N ASN A 2 -15.25 6.53 -8.87
CA ASN A 2 -14.33 7.64 -8.55
C ASN A 2 -14.83 9.04 -8.95
N VAL A 3 -15.53 9.17 -10.10
CA VAL A 3 -16.19 10.42 -10.54
C VAL A 3 -17.24 10.94 -9.53
N LYS A 4 -17.77 10.07 -8.66
CA LYS A 4 -18.68 10.45 -7.56
C LYS A 4 -17.93 10.69 -6.24
N GLU A 5 -16.64 11.01 -6.31
CA GLU A 5 -15.75 11.27 -5.18
C GLU A 5 -15.51 10.09 -4.22
N TYR A 6 -15.88 8.87 -4.64
CA TYR A 6 -15.50 7.67 -3.91
C TYR A 6 -14.05 7.31 -4.21
N ASN A 7 -13.25 7.37 -3.14
CA ASN A 7 -11.93 6.80 -3.08
C ASN A 7 -11.92 5.30 -3.45
N ILE A 8 -11.03 4.91 -4.35
CA ILE A 8 -10.89 3.53 -4.80
C ILE A 8 -9.69 2.89 -4.13
N TYR A 9 -9.87 1.64 -3.67
CA TYR A 9 -8.85 0.86 -3.01
C TYR A 9 -8.80 -0.55 -3.59
N MET A 10 -7.64 -1.18 -3.47
CA MET A 10 -7.45 -2.60 -3.75
C MET A 10 -6.65 -3.25 -2.62
N MET A 11 -6.84 -4.55 -2.47
CA MET A 11 -5.92 -5.42 -1.73
C MET A 11 -5.05 -6.14 -2.75
N ILE A 12 -3.73 -6.10 -2.58
CA ILE A 12 -2.80 -6.74 -3.53
C ILE A 12 -2.75 -8.26 -3.37
N ASN A 13 -3.02 -8.74 -2.16
CA ASN A 13 -2.96 -10.16 -1.84
C ASN A 13 -4.23 -10.88 -2.29
N PRO A 14 -4.12 -12.08 -2.89
CA PRO A 14 -5.29 -12.87 -3.30
C PRO A 14 -6.10 -13.37 -2.10
N ILE A 15 -7.41 -13.36 -2.27
CA ILE A 15 -8.37 -13.94 -1.33
C ILE A 15 -8.50 -15.44 -1.61
N ARG A 16 -8.71 -16.24 -0.58
CA ARG A 16 -9.02 -17.67 -0.72
C ARG A 16 -10.29 -17.88 -1.54
N MET A 17 -10.29 -18.87 -2.43
CA MET A 17 -11.44 -19.16 -3.29
C MET A 17 -12.70 -19.57 -2.52
N ASP A 18 -12.54 -20.12 -1.32
CA ASP A 18 -13.63 -20.57 -0.45
C ASP A 18 -14.11 -19.52 0.55
N ALA A 19 -13.48 -18.33 0.59
CA ALA A 19 -13.81 -17.26 1.53
C ALA A 19 -15.29 -16.84 1.40
N LYS A 20 -15.98 -16.76 2.54
CA LYS A 20 -17.41 -16.40 2.61
C LYS A 20 -17.56 -14.96 3.11
N ILE A 21 -17.33 -14.01 2.21
CA ILE A 21 -17.42 -12.58 2.52
C ILE A 21 -18.87 -12.12 2.33
N LYS A 22 -19.46 -11.56 3.40
CA LYS A 22 -20.83 -11.02 3.35
C LYS A 22 -20.88 -9.79 2.45
N ALA A 23 -22.02 -9.59 1.78
CA ALA A 23 -22.27 -8.35 1.04
C ALA A 23 -22.02 -7.12 1.93
N SER A 24 -21.43 -6.08 1.34
CA SER A 24 -21.04 -4.84 2.04
C SER A 24 -19.99 -5.00 3.14
N LYS A 25 -19.26 -6.12 3.16
CA LYS A 25 -18.07 -6.32 4.02
C LYS A 25 -16.83 -6.52 3.15
N ALA A 26 -15.68 -6.10 3.68
CA ALA A 26 -14.38 -6.36 3.09
C ALA A 26 -13.84 -7.71 3.57
N ALA A 27 -12.91 -8.28 2.81
CA ALA A 27 -12.10 -9.41 3.25
C ALA A 27 -11.24 -9.03 4.48
N THR A 28 -11.00 -10.01 5.31
CA THR A 28 -10.21 -9.92 6.54
C THR A 28 -8.94 -10.77 6.43
N ASP A 29 -8.03 -10.66 7.41
CA ASP A 29 -6.76 -11.40 7.36
C ASP A 29 -6.92 -12.92 7.18
N PRO A 30 -7.90 -13.59 7.83
CA PRO A 30 -8.16 -15.03 7.60
C PRO A 30 -8.61 -15.39 6.18
N ASP A 31 -9.11 -14.41 5.42
CA ASP A 31 -9.57 -14.63 4.06
C ASP A 31 -8.40 -14.61 3.05
N ILE A 32 -7.18 -14.27 3.47
CA ILE A 32 -6.03 -14.11 2.57
C ILE A 32 -5.36 -15.45 2.31
N LEU A 33 -5.08 -15.73 1.04
CA LEU A 33 -4.47 -16.98 0.62
C LEU A 33 -2.95 -16.98 0.83
N ARG A 34 -2.27 -15.90 0.42
CA ARG A 34 -0.81 -15.74 0.42
C ARG A 34 -0.43 -14.30 0.10
N ALA A 35 0.83 -13.93 0.32
CA ALA A 35 1.39 -12.65 -0.09
C ALA A 35 2.39 -12.81 -1.24
N HIS A 36 2.35 -11.90 -2.21
CA HIS A 36 3.32 -11.83 -3.31
C HIS A 36 4.27 -10.64 -3.18
N TYR A 37 3.96 -9.72 -2.27
CA TYR A 37 4.71 -8.50 -2.04
C TYR A 37 4.82 -8.24 -0.54
N SER A 38 5.95 -7.69 -0.11
CA SER A 38 6.01 -6.83 1.08
C SER A 38 5.71 -5.41 0.66
N PHE A 39 5.15 -4.59 1.54
CA PHE A 39 4.76 -3.23 1.18
C PHE A 39 4.76 -2.26 2.36
N ALA A 40 4.95 -0.98 2.07
CA ALA A 40 4.96 0.09 3.05
C ALA A 40 4.12 1.28 2.59
N ASP A 41 3.63 2.06 3.54
CA ASP A 41 2.85 3.28 3.29
C ASP A 41 3.48 4.47 4.01
N ALA A 42 3.87 5.46 3.23
CA ALA A 42 4.35 6.74 3.72
C ALA A 42 3.22 7.77 3.68
N ASP A 43 2.58 7.95 4.83
CA ASP A 43 1.50 8.93 5.03
C ASP A 43 2.04 10.31 5.50
N ASP A 44 3.31 10.37 5.90
CA ASP A 44 4.03 11.57 6.35
C ASP A 44 5.49 11.65 5.84
N GLN A 45 6.18 12.75 6.18
CA GLN A 45 7.56 13.00 5.78
C GLN A 45 8.57 11.99 6.36
N ALA A 46 8.31 11.46 7.56
CA ALA A 46 9.18 10.47 8.19
C ALA A 46 9.09 9.13 7.45
N GLY A 47 7.87 8.67 7.17
CA GLY A 47 7.62 7.48 6.37
C GLY A 47 8.19 7.62 4.95
N LEU A 48 8.09 8.80 4.33
CA LEU A 48 8.68 9.03 3.00
C LEU A 48 10.21 8.89 3.04
N THR A 49 10.84 9.48 4.04
CA THR A 49 12.29 9.38 4.25
C THR A 49 12.71 7.93 4.49
N GLY A 50 11.91 7.18 5.25
CA GLY A 50 12.11 5.76 5.48
C GLY A 50 12.01 4.91 4.21
N ILE A 51 10.98 5.14 3.38
CA ILE A 51 10.85 4.45 2.08
C ILE A 51 12.03 4.79 1.18
N ILE A 52 12.51 6.04 1.14
CA ILE A 52 13.69 6.43 0.36
C ILE A 52 14.91 5.63 0.83
N LYS A 53 15.18 5.59 2.14
CA LYS A 53 16.30 4.82 2.72
C LYS A 53 16.18 3.32 2.43
N LEU A 54 14.98 2.74 2.54
CA LEU A 54 14.77 1.33 2.19
C LEU A 54 15.00 1.09 0.69
N SER A 55 14.62 2.04 -0.16
CA SER A 55 14.80 1.97 -1.61
C SER A 55 16.28 1.97 -2.03
N GLU A 56 17.18 2.55 -1.21
CA GLU A 56 18.63 2.46 -1.41
C GLU A 56 19.19 1.05 -1.16
N LEU A 57 18.55 0.29 -0.25
CA LEU A 57 18.92 -1.09 0.06
C LEU A 57 18.30 -2.07 -0.94
N CYS A 58 17.04 -1.83 -1.29
CA CYS A 58 16.28 -2.64 -2.22
C CYS A 58 15.26 -1.75 -2.94
N GLU A 59 15.46 -1.51 -4.23
CA GLU A 59 14.52 -0.71 -5.01
C GLU A 59 13.15 -1.41 -5.11
N PRO A 60 12.04 -0.72 -4.80
CA PRO A 60 10.70 -1.30 -4.92
C PRO A 60 10.34 -1.59 -6.39
N ASP A 61 9.64 -2.70 -6.62
CA ASP A 61 9.12 -3.08 -7.93
C ASP A 61 7.98 -2.17 -8.39
N ILE A 62 7.18 -1.67 -7.44
CA ILE A 62 6.06 -0.77 -7.71
C ILE A 62 6.07 0.36 -6.69
N VAL A 63 5.95 1.60 -7.17
CA VAL A 63 5.69 2.79 -6.36
C VAL A 63 4.38 3.40 -6.78
N VAL A 64 3.51 3.68 -5.82
CA VAL A 64 2.22 4.35 -6.04
C VAL A 64 2.22 5.67 -5.27
N THR A 65 2.32 6.81 -5.96
CA THR A 65 2.22 8.13 -5.33
C THR A 65 0.76 8.51 -5.16
N THR A 66 0.33 8.71 -3.90
CA THR A 66 -1.08 8.94 -3.52
C THR A 66 -1.43 10.41 -3.30
N GLY A 67 -0.42 11.27 -3.30
CA GLY A 67 -0.55 12.72 -3.30
C GLY A 67 0.79 13.38 -3.01
N THR A 68 0.87 14.68 -3.25
CA THR A 68 2.10 15.47 -3.15
C THR A 68 1.98 16.63 -2.19
N VAL A 69 0.77 17.00 -1.77
CA VAL A 69 0.50 18.11 -0.85
C VAL A 69 -0.10 17.56 0.45
N PRO A 70 0.38 18.00 1.64
CA PRO A 70 1.45 18.99 1.89
C PRO A 70 2.88 18.47 1.72
N HIS A 71 3.04 17.16 1.63
CA HIS A 71 4.27 16.48 1.28
C HIS A 71 3.90 15.24 0.46
N GLU A 72 4.89 14.64 -0.19
CA GLU A 72 4.64 13.41 -0.94
C GLU A 72 4.22 12.27 -0.01
N ARG A 73 3.24 11.51 -0.48
CA ARG A 73 2.72 10.29 0.12
C ARG A 73 2.78 9.19 -0.90
N ARG A 74 3.33 8.03 -0.53
CA ARG A 74 3.50 6.92 -1.47
C ARG A 74 3.40 5.56 -0.80
N HIS A 75 2.94 4.59 -1.56
CA HIS A 75 3.14 3.19 -1.26
C HIS A 75 4.37 2.68 -2.02
N ALA A 76 5.08 1.75 -1.42
CA ALA A 76 6.12 0.99 -2.08
C ALA A 76 5.84 -0.51 -1.91
N TYR A 77 6.04 -1.28 -2.98
CA TYR A 77 5.84 -2.73 -3.00
C TYR A 77 7.11 -3.41 -3.49
N TRP A 78 7.57 -4.40 -2.74
CA TRP A 78 8.71 -5.26 -3.06
C TRP A 78 8.21 -6.67 -3.31
N ARG A 79 8.43 -7.16 -4.52
CA ARG A 79 8.00 -8.48 -4.96
C ARG A 79 8.82 -9.55 -4.25
N LEU A 80 8.14 -10.53 -3.69
CA LEU A 80 8.78 -11.71 -3.12
C LEU A 80 9.20 -12.66 -4.25
N SER A 81 10.35 -13.35 -4.08
CA SER A 81 10.80 -14.36 -5.04
C SER A 81 9.74 -15.45 -5.23
N ASP A 82 9.17 -15.89 -4.11
CA ASP A 82 8.10 -16.88 -4.03
C ASP A 82 6.94 -16.32 -3.20
N ALA A 83 5.75 -16.82 -3.44
CA ALA A 83 4.59 -16.42 -2.65
C ALA A 83 4.73 -16.90 -1.20
N CYS A 84 4.56 -15.99 -0.25
CA CYS A 84 4.60 -16.30 1.18
C CYS A 84 3.23 -16.79 1.65
N THR A 85 3.14 -18.06 2.06
CA THR A 85 1.93 -18.66 2.63
C THR A 85 1.89 -18.56 4.16
N ASP A 86 3.03 -18.33 4.81
CA ASP A 86 3.10 -18.05 6.24
C ASP A 86 2.85 -16.55 6.49
N LEU A 87 1.58 -16.22 6.73
CA LEU A 87 1.16 -14.82 6.91
C LEU A 87 1.56 -14.24 8.27
N GLU A 88 1.98 -15.06 9.24
CA GLU A 88 2.55 -14.57 10.50
C GLU A 88 3.99 -14.12 10.30
N LEU A 89 4.78 -14.91 9.57
CA LEU A 89 6.13 -14.51 9.14
C LEU A 89 6.09 -13.25 8.27
N TRP A 90 5.15 -13.19 7.31
CA TRP A 90 4.96 -12.01 6.49
C TRP A 90 4.59 -10.78 7.33
N ARG A 91 3.67 -10.92 8.31
CA ARG A 91 3.31 -9.85 9.25
C ARG A 91 4.51 -9.37 10.07
N SER A 92 5.37 -10.27 10.53
CA SER A 92 6.61 -9.93 11.24
C SER A 92 7.54 -9.10 10.35
N THR A 93 7.66 -9.47 9.08
CA THR A 93 8.46 -8.72 8.09
C THR A 93 7.90 -7.31 7.89
N GLN A 94 6.58 -7.16 7.73
CA GLN A 94 5.93 -5.85 7.61
C GLN A 94 6.10 -5.00 8.87
N PHE A 95 6.01 -5.60 10.05
CA PHE A 95 6.26 -4.92 11.32
C PHE A 95 7.69 -4.38 11.38
N ASN A 96 8.68 -5.16 10.95
CA ASN A 96 10.07 -4.72 10.85
C ASN A 96 10.23 -3.56 9.87
N ILE A 97 9.57 -3.60 8.70
CA ILE A 97 9.59 -2.49 7.75
C ILE A 97 9.00 -1.23 8.39
N ALA A 98 7.81 -1.32 8.99
CA ALA A 98 7.15 -0.17 9.59
C ALA A 98 7.95 0.44 10.74
N THR A 99 8.56 -0.39 11.59
CA THR A 99 9.33 0.07 12.74
C THR A 99 10.70 0.64 12.35
N GLN A 100 11.45 -0.03 11.48
CA GLN A 100 12.79 0.40 11.10
C GLN A 100 12.79 1.63 10.17
N PHE A 101 11.73 1.81 9.40
CA PHE A 101 11.61 2.88 8.41
C PHE A 101 10.48 3.87 8.72
N ALA A 102 9.91 3.84 9.93
CA ALA A 102 8.91 4.82 10.38
C ALA A 102 7.72 5.01 9.41
N THR A 103 7.31 3.96 8.69
CA THR A 103 6.12 3.96 7.82
C THR A 103 4.86 3.65 8.63
N ASP A 104 3.67 3.71 8.04
CA ASP A 104 2.41 3.48 8.80
C ASP A 104 2.41 2.09 9.46
N SER A 105 2.40 2.08 10.79
CA SER A 105 2.39 0.87 11.63
C SER A 105 1.12 0.04 11.49
N ARG A 106 0.07 0.57 10.86
CA ARG A 106 -1.14 -0.20 10.53
C ARG A 106 -0.96 -1.08 9.30
N VAL A 107 0.04 -0.83 8.46
CA VAL A 107 0.27 -1.55 7.20
C VAL A 107 1.05 -2.87 7.43
N ILE A 108 0.64 -3.60 8.47
CA ILE A 108 1.24 -4.87 8.90
C ILE A 108 0.34 -6.09 8.68
N ASN A 109 -0.89 -5.88 8.22
CA ASN A 109 -1.87 -6.95 8.06
C ASN A 109 -2.07 -7.34 6.58
N PRO A 110 -2.24 -8.63 6.27
CA PRO A 110 -2.27 -9.12 4.89
C PRO A 110 -3.50 -8.67 4.09
N SER A 111 -4.61 -8.32 4.77
CA SER A 111 -5.81 -7.80 4.10
C SER A 111 -5.80 -6.29 3.87
N ARG A 112 -4.65 -5.62 4.04
CA ARG A 112 -4.55 -4.16 3.90
C ARG A 112 -4.98 -3.70 2.51
N ILE A 113 -5.90 -2.75 2.48
CA ILE A 113 -6.35 -2.07 1.26
C ILE A 113 -5.57 -0.77 1.06
N MET A 114 -5.17 -0.52 -0.17
CA MET A 114 -4.31 0.59 -0.59
C MET A 114 -4.90 1.28 -1.82
N ARG A 115 -4.53 2.55 -2.09
CA ARG A 115 -4.98 3.32 -3.27
C ARG A 115 -4.67 2.62 -4.60
N VAL A 116 -5.57 2.83 -5.56
CA VAL A 116 -5.42 2.37 -6.95
C VAL A 116 -4.97 3.52 -7.84
N ALA A 117 -3.87 3.33 -8.57
CA ALA A 117 -3.40 4.30 -9.54
C ALA A 117 -4.38 4.49 -10.71
N GLY A 118 -4.36 5.68 -11.32
CA GLY A 118 -5.35 6.09 -12.32
C GLY A 118 -6.68 6.55 -11.72
N THR A 119 -6.78 6.70 -10.40
CA THR A 119 -7.96 7.25 -9.72
C THR A 119 -7.58 8.50 -8.92
N VAL A 120 -8.53 9.41 -8.72
CA VAL A 120 -8.33 10.59 -7.86
C VAL A 120 -8.50 10.18 -6.40
N SER A 121 -7.53 10.52 -5.56
CA SER A 121 -7.68 10.45 -4.11
C SER A 121 -8.39 11.70 -3.60
N TYR A 122 -9.46 11.52 -2.85
CA TYR A 122 -10.22 12.58 -2.21
C TYR A 122 -9.94 12.59 -0.70
N PRO A 123 -9.26 13.61 -0.15
CA PRO A 123 -9.05 13.73 1.29
C PRO A 123 -10.39 14.02 2.00
N ASN A 124 -10.58 13.43 3.18
CA ASN A 124 -11.71 13.80 4.04
C ASN A 124 -11.52 15.22 4.63
N THR A 125 -12.57 15.76 5.26
CA THR A 125 -12.55 17.12 5.82
C THR A 125 -11.38 17.35 6.78
N ASP A 126 -11.00 16.35 7.57
CA ASP A 126 -9.88 16.45 8.50
C ASP A 126 -8.53 16.56 7.77
N LYS A 127 -8.32 15.78 6.71
CA LYS A 127 -7.14 15.86 5.85
C LYS A 127 -7.11 17.21 5.11
N GLN A 128 -8.25 17.69 4.60
CA GLN A 128 -8.34 19.00 3.94
C GLN A 128 -7.95 20.15 4.87
N ARG A 129 -8.39 20.14 6.14
CA ARG A 129 -7.97 21.14 7.15
C ARG A 129 -6.46 21.14 7.41
N ARG A 130 -5.76 20.04 7.12
CA ARG A 130 -4.29 19.92 7.19
C ARG A 130 -3.59 20.27 5.86
N GLY A 131 -4.32 20.78 4.86
CA GLY A 131 -3.77 21.21 3.58
C GLY A 131 -3.73 20.15 2.49
N TYR A 132 -4.29 18.96 2.72
CA TYR A 132 -4.31 17.88 1.72
C TYR A 132 -5.34 18.23 0.64
N ILE A 133 -4.98 18.01 -0.63
CA ILE A 133 -5.86 18.28 -1.78
C ILE A 133 -6.21 16.99 -2.51
N SER A 134 -7.21 17.07 -3.40
CA SER A 134 -7.55 15.97 -4.29
C SER A 134 -6.52 15.85 -5.41
N GLU A 135 -5.97 14.66 -5.62
CA GLU A 135 -4.86 14.44 -6.57
C GLU A 135 -5.02 13.11 -7.30
N LEU A 136 -4.54 13.04 -8.54
CA LEU A 136 -4.46 11.78 -9.28
C LEU A 136 -3.41 10.87 -8.64
N VAL A 137 -3.80 9.64 -8.30
CA VAL A 137 -2.88 8.60 -7.86
C VAL A 137 -2.12 8.06 -9.07
N THR A 138 -0.79 8.08 -9.02
CA THR A 138 0.07 7.63 -10.12
C THR A 138 0.86 6.38 -9.71
N MET A 139 1.33 5.62 -10.70
CA MET A 139 2.15 4.43 -10.48
C MET A 139 3.39 4.47 -11.35
N LYS A 140 4.51 4.03 -10.78
CA LYS A 140 5.74 3.71 -11.48
C LYS A 140 6.11 2.27 -11.16
N GLU A 141 6.37 1.49 -12.19
CA GLU A 141 6.95 0.16 -12.05
C GLU A 141 8.46 0.23 -12.32
N LYS A 142 9.22 -0.62 -11.67
CA LYS A 142 10.64 -0.79 -11.95
C LYS A 142 10.80 -1.26 -13.40
N VAL A 143 11.61 -0.54 -14.17
CA VAL A 143 11.91 -0.94 -15.56
C VAL A 143 12.85 -2.13 -15.50
N ASN A 144 12.31 -3.33 -15.70
CA ASN A 144 13.15 -4.49 -15.97
C ASN A 144 13.71 -4.32 -17.38
N GLY A 145 15.05 -4.32 -17.50
CA GLY A 145 15.70 -4.37 -18.80
C GLY A 145 15.11 -5.51 -19.63
N CYS A 146 14.82 -5.24 -20.90
CA CYS A 146 14.31 -6.19 -21.89
C CYS A 146 14.99 -7.56 -21.70
N HIS A 147 14.20 -8.59 -21.37
CA HIS A 147 14.67 -9.98 -21.32
C HIS A 147 15.08 -10.44 -22.72
#